data_AF-A0A3C0G8E3-F1
#
_entry.id   AF-A0A3C0G8E3-F1
#
_cell.length_a   1.000
_cell.length_b   1.000
_cell.length_c   1.000
_cell.angle_alpha   90.00
_cell.angle_beta   90.00
_cell.angle_gamma   90.00
#
_symmetry.space_group_name_H-M   'P 1'
#
loop_
_entity.id
_entity.type
_entity.pdbx_description
1 polymer ?
#
loop_
_entity_poly.entity_id
_entity_poly.type
_entity_poly.pdbx_seq_one_letter_code
_entity_poly.pdbx_strand_id
1 'polypeptide(L)'
;SYPYEKILLNITGLFGFFAVDQYIPTGAWSIGNELVFYALFPIIVIASRKFKYLVPVFFLITLFIALYFAFFQLSEFDSLGKAWKTYINPLNQLFLFVGGILIGSLFALKENNKLGSILLLLALIIFLLPLSEGDLIHIISGSNRIIYSAGCFILTAAFLLIKFPNFKWVNLILERLGHISYSLYLIHPIVYWFLAKQLNIAENSYSFLSLAVIITLVLSYVVYFYFETRFIEYGRKFREVNFSISSNLYLKPLVTIIVGTILILQANKRNIQLDKKEKQQIMMLKTGSEYSKLLAQRGVYSDSVYKIFIANFDGKKEIVFLKKGTLTDMQQESKFFVHLYPKN
;
A
#
# COMPACT_ATOMS: atom_id res chain seq x y z
N SER A 1 -16.68 9.70 -12.63
CA SER A 1 -17.31 8.59 -11.88
C SER A 1 -16.45 7.34 -12.01
N TYR A 2 -16.29 6.53 -10.96
CA TYR A 2 -15.51 5.29 -11.03
C TYR A 2 -16.31 4.15 -11.67
N PRO A 3 -15.66 3.18 -12.35
CA PRO A 3 -16.32 1.97 -12.83
C PRO A 3 -16.93 1.16 -11.67
N TYR A 4 -18.06 0.49 -11.92
CA TYR A 4 -18.75 -0.35 -10.93
C TYR A 4 -17.84 -1.44 -10.33
N GLU A 5 -17.00 -2.07 -11.14
CA GLU A 5 -16.02 -3.06 -10.69
C GLU A 5 -15.08 -2.48 -9.63
N LYS A 6 -14.55 -1.27 -9.85
CA LYS A 6 -13.66 -0.61 -8.91
C LYS A 6 -14.38 -0.30 -7.59
N ILE A 7 -15.63 0.15 -7.66
CA ILE A 7 -16.46 0.42 -6.48
C ILE A 7 -16.68 -0.88 -5.68
N LEU A 8 -17.07 -1.96 -6.37
CA LEU A 8 -17.28 -3.27 -5.75
C LEU A 8 -16.02 -3.78 -5.04
N LEU A 9 -14.86 -3.70 -5.71
CA LEU A 9 -13.58 -4.11 -5.14
C LEU A 9 -13.22 -3.32 -3.87
N ASN A 10 -13.57 -2.02 -3.80
CA ASN A 10 -13.29 -1.17 -2.65
C ASN A 10 -14.26 -1.43 -1.49
N ILE A 11 -15.56 -1.58 -1.77
CA ILE A 11 -16.58 -1.88 -0.74
C ILE A 11 -16.30 -3.25 -0.09
N THR A 12 -15.91 -4.24 -0.90
CA THR A 12 -15.60 -5.59 -0.42
C THR A 12 -14.19 -5.74 0.14
N GLY A 13 -13.32 -4.75 -0.04
CA GLY A 13 -11.89 -4.84 0.31
C GLY A 13 -11.08 -5.79 -0.58
N LEU A 14 -11.69 -6.41 -1.60
CA LEU A 14 -11.04 -7.39 -2.48
C LEU A 14 -9.95 -6.78 -3.38
N PHE A 15 -9.88 -5.45 -3.48
CA PHE A 15 -8.77 -4.79 -4.16
C PHE A 15 -7.41 -5.21 -3.58
N GLY A 16 -7.29 -5.45 -2.27
CA GLY A 16 -6.04 -5.92 -1.64
C GLY A 16 -5.55 -7.27 -2.16
N PHE A 17 -6.47 -8.13 -2.59
CA PHE A 17 -6.16 -9.46 -3.12
C PHE A 17 -5.93 -9.47 -4.63
N PHE A 18 -6.80 -8.77 -5.37
CA PHE A 18 -6.87 -8.92 -6.83
C PHE A 18 -6.42 -7.69 -7.60
N ALA A 19 -6.38 -6.51 -6.99
CA ALA A 19 -6.14 -5.25 -7.70
C ALA A 19 -5.54 -4.19 -6.76
N VAL A 20 -4.32 -4.45 -6.28
CA VAL A 20 -3.65 -3.68 -5.22
C VAL A 20 -3.53 -2.18 -5.50
N ASP A 21 -3.56 -1.78 -6.77
CA ASP A 21 -3.48 -0.40 -7.25
C ASP A 21 -4.86 0.22 -7.60
N GLN A 22 -5.96 -0.51 -7.40
CA GLN A 22 -7.32 -0.07 -7.74
C GLN A 22 -8.11 0.41 -6.51
N TYR A 23 -7.42 0.95 -5.50
CA TYR A 23 -8.09 1.62 -4.40
C TYR A 23 -8.63 3.00 -4.80
N ILE A 24 -9.66 3.47 -4.09
CA ILE A 24 -10.27 4.80 -4.29
C ILE A 24 -9.71 5.81 -3.30
N PRO A 25 -9.71 5.57 -1.97
CA PRO A 25 -9.19 6.54 -1.01
C PRO A 25 -7.66 6.58 -1.02
N THR A 26 -7.07 7.77 -0.95
CA THR A 26 -5.62 7.92 -0.75
C THR A 26 -5.18 7.16 0.50
N GLY A 27 -4.13 6.35 0.39
CA GLY A 27 -3.64 5.52 1.50
C GLY A 27 -4.38 4.18 1.69
N ALA A 28 -5.52 3.93 1.03
CA ALA A 28 -6.26 2.68 1.26
C ALA A 28 -5.50 1.40 0.87
N TRP A 29 -4.36 1.50 0.18
CA TRP A 29 -3.47 0.36 -0.07
C TRP A 29 -3.01 -0.36 1.21
N SER A 30 -2.75 0.37 2.31
CA SER A 30 -2.33 -0.26 3.58
C SER A 30 -3.48 -1.06 4.20
N ILE A 31 -4.71 -0.53 4.15
CA ILE A 31 -5.93 -1.22 4.59
C ILE A 31 -6.14 -2.48 3.74
N GLY A 32 -5.92 -2.39 2.42
CA GLY A 32 -5.96 -3.55 1.54
C GLY A 32 -4.96 -4.64 1.97
N ASN A 33 -3.75 -4.25 2.34
CA ASN A 33 -2.75 -5.19 2.87
C ASN A 33 -3.17 -5.80 4.21
N GLU A 34 -3.70 -4.99 5.13
CA GLU A 34 -4.23 -5.47 6.41
C GLU A 34 -5.34 -6.52 6.23
N LEU A 35 -6.27 -6.32 5.28
CA LEU A 35 -7.31 -7.32 5.00
C LEU A 35 -6.72 -8.65 4.50
N VAL A 36 -5.68 -8.60 3.67
CA VAL A 36 -4.94 -9.80 3.25
C VAL A 36 -4.28 -10.48 4.45
N PHE A 37 -3.67 -9.69 5.33
CA PHE A 37 -2.98 -10.21 6.52
C PHE A 37 -3.96 -10.82 7.53
N TYR A 38 -5.10 -10.18 7.77
CA TYR A 38 -6.15 -10.68 8.65
C TYR A 38 -6.84 -11.93 8.11
N ALA A 39 -6.90 -12.11 6.78
CA ALA A 39 -7.34 -13.38 6.20
C ALA A 39 -6.33 -14.53 6.48
N LEU A 40 -5.03 -14.23 6.49
CA LEU A 40 -3.98 -15.20 6.79
C LEU A 40 -3.83 -15.46 8.30
N PHE A 41 -4.13 -14.46 9.13
CA PHE A 41 -3.84 -14.49 10.56
C PHE A 41 -4.45 -15.68 11.33
N PRO A 42 -5.76 -16.00 11.19
CA PRO A 42 -6.33 -17.18 11.86
C PRO A 42 -5.63 -18.48 11.47
N ILE A 43 -5.21 -18.62 10.21
CA ILE A 43 -4.51 -19.80 9.70
C ILE A 43 -3.15 -19.91 10.40
N ILE A 44 -2.39 -18.81 10.46
CA ILE A 44 -1.08 -18.74 11.13
C ILE A 44 -1.21 -19.09 12.61
N VAL A 45 -2.19 -18.50 13.32
CA VAL A 45 -2.40 -18.73 14.75
C VAL A 45 -2.84 -20.16 15.04
N ILE A 46 -3.77 -20.73 14.27
CA ILE A 46 -4.21 -22.12 14.48
C ILE A 46 -3.05 -23.09 14.22
N ALA A 47 -2.30 -22.87 13.14
CA ALA A 47 -1.19 -23.75 12.77
C ALA A 47 -0.01 -23.65 13.75
N SER A 48 0.28 -22.46 14.29
CA SER A 48 1.38 -22.25 15.24
C SER A 48 1.18 -22.98 16.57
N ARG A 49 -0.07 -23.28 16.96
CA ARG A 49 -0.36 -24.10 18.15
C ARG A 49 0.13 -25.54 18.00
N LYS A 50 0.15 -26.07 16.77
CA LYS A 50 0.63 -27.43 16.48
C LYS A 50 2.13 -27.47 16.18
N PHE A 51 2.65 -26.42 15.54
CA PHE A 51 4.02 -26.40 15.03
C PHE A 51 4.79 -25.22 15.63
N LYS A 52 5.59 -25.50 16.67
CA LYS A 52 6.39 -24.48 17.41
C LYS A 52 7.23 -23.58 16.51
N TYR A 53 7.80 -24.13 15.43
CA TYR A 53 8.70 -23.41 14.53
C TYR A 53 7.99 -22.78 13.32
N LEU A 54 6.67 -22.89 13.21
CA LEU A 54 5.93 -22.41 12.04
C LEU A 54 6.03 -20.90 11.86
N VAL A 55 5.87 -20.11 12.92
CA VAL A 55 5.96 -18.64 12.83
C VAL A 55 7.38 -18.18 12.46
N PRO A 56 8.46 -18.65 13.12
CA PRO A 56 9.83 -18.33 12.70
C PRO A 56 10.14 -18.74 11.25
N VAL A 57 9.77 -19.94 10.82
CA VAL A 57 10.03 -20.41 9.45
C VAL A 57 9.23 -19.58 8.45
N PHE A 58 7.96 -19.29 8.74
CA PHE A 58 7.12 -18.46 7.87
C PHE A 58 7.66 -17.02 7.79
N PHE A 59 8.12 -16.46 8.91
CA PHE A 59 8.81 -15.17 8.93
C PHE A 59 10.02 -15.18 7.99
N LEU A 60 10.91 -16.18 8.09
CA LEU A 60 12.07 -16.30 7.21
C LEU A 60 11.68 -16.36 5.73
N ILE A 61 10.65 -17.15 5.38
CA ILE A 61 10.14 -17.20 4.01
C ILE A 61 9.67 -15.82 3.54
N THR A 62 8.86 -15.13 4.34
CA THR A 62 8.36 -13.79 3.98
C THR A 62 9.47 -12.74 3.94
N LEU A 63 10.51 -12.89 4.77
CA LEU A 63 11.69 -12.04 4.75
C LEU A 63 12.50 -12.24 3.47
N PHE A 64 12.67 -13.49 3.00
CA PHE A 64 13.31 -13.76 1.70
C PHE A 64 12.53 -13.14 0.54
N ILE A 65 11.20 -13.19 0.58
CA ILE A 65 10.35 -12.49 -0.40
C ILE A 65 10.60 -10.98 -0.31
N ALA A 66 10.60 -10.40 0.90
CA ALA A 66 10.86 -8.98 1.09
C ALA A 66 12.26 -8.55 0.59
N LEU A 67 13.29 -9.37 0.81
CA LEU A 67 14.64 -9.17 0.28
C LEU A 67 14.65 -9.21 -1.24
N TYR A 68 13.95 -10.17 -1.85
CA TYR A 68 13.79 -10.21 -3.31
C TYR A 68 13.18 -8.92 -3.84
N PHE A 69 12.11 -8.43 -3.19
CA PHE A 69 11.52 -7.15 -3.59
C PHE A 69 12.48 -5.98 -3.39
N ALA A 70 13.20 -5.91 -2.27
CA ALA A 70 14.09 -4.79 -1.94
C ALA A 70 15.27 -4.68 -2.91
N PHE A 71 15.91 -5.80 -3.26
CA PHE A 71 17.15 -5.81 -4.02
C PHE A 71 16.98 -6.06 -5.52
N PHE A 72 15.85 -6.64 -5.96
CA PHE A 72 15.63 -6.98 -7.36
C PHE A 72 14.40 -6.32 -7.98
N GLN A 73 13.28 -6.18 -7.26
CA GLN A 73 12.07 -5.60 -7.87
C GLN A 73 12.02 -4.08 -7.75
N LEU A 74 12.32 -3.53 -6.58
CA LEU A 74 12.21 -2.10 -6.31
C LEU A 74 13.43 -1.32 -6.78
N SER A 75 14.60 -1.95 -6.83
CA SER A 75 15.85 -1.39 -7.32
C SER A 75 15.87 -1.13 -8.82
N GLU A 76 14.96 -1.74 -9.59
CA GLU A 76 14.81 -1.52 -11.03
C GLU A 76 14.16 -0.17 -11.38
N PHE A 77 13.61 0.56 -10.40
CA PHE A 77 12.86 1.78 -10.63
C PHE A 77 13.61 3.03 -10.17
N ASP A 78 13.56 4.08 -11.00
CA ASP A 78 14.18 5.38 -10.66
C ASP A 78 13.36 6.22 -9.69
N SER A 79 12.08 5.88 -9.45
CA SER A 79 11.22 6.66 -8.56
C SER A 79 10.09 5.85 -7.93
N LEU A 80 9.65 6.28 -6.74
CA LEU A 80 8.55 5.65 -6.02
C LEU A 80 7.27 5.60 -6.85
N GLY A 81 6.98 6.65 -7.61
CA GLY A 81 5.79 6.72 -8.45
C GLY A 81 5.74 5.65 -9.54
N LYS A 82 6.90 5.20 -10.05
CA LYS A 82 6.99 4.06 -10.99
C LYS A 82 6.92 2.73 -10.25
N ALA A 83 7.58 2.63 -9.09
CA ALA A 83 7.63 1.43 -8.27
C ALA A 83 6.34 1.17 -7.45
N TRP A 84 5.39 2.12 -7.44
CA TRP A 84 4.29 2.15 -6.47
C TRP A 84 3.50 0.86 -6.38
N LYS A 85 3.11 0.30 -7.52
CA LYS A 85 2.36 -0.96 -7.59
C LYS A 85 3.14 -2.14 -7.01
N THR A 86 4.45 -2.17 -7.22
CA THR A 86 5.36 -3.17 -6.69
C THR A 86 5.53 -2.99 -5.18
N TYR A 87 5.67 -1.74 -4.73
CA TYR A 87 5.84 -1.39 -3.32
C TYR A 87 4.63 -1.76 -2.46
N ILE A 88 3.42 -1.43 -2.93
CA ILE A 88 2.19 -1.65 -2.15
C ILE A 88 1.73 -3.11 -2.12
N ASN A 89 2.38 -4.01 -2.86
CA ASN A 89 1.99 -5.41 -2.94
C ASN A 89 1.99 -6.07 -1.53
N PRO A 90 0.93 -6.77 -1.11
CA PRO A 90 0.89 -7.41 0.21
C PRO A 90 2.06 -8.34 0.49
N LEU A 91 2.55 -9.08 -0.52
CA LEU A 91 3.69 -9.98 -0.36
C LEU A 91 4.98 -9.22 -0.02
N ASN A 92 5.10 -7.98 -0.49
CA ASN A 92 6.21 -7.11 -0.17
C ASN A 92 6.20 -6.72 1.32
N GLN A 93 5.02 -6.59 1.93
CA GLN A 93 4.84 -6.04 3.27
C GLN A 93 4.58 -7.12 4.34
N LEU A 94 4.26 -8.35 3.93
CA LEU A 94 3.84 -9.45 4.80
C LEU A 94 4.86 -9.78 5.90
N PHE A 95 6.15 -9.64 5.63
CA PHE A 95 7.20 -9.91 6.62
C PHE A 95 7.13 -8.98 7.84
N LEU A 96 6.64 -7.74 7.69
CA LEU A 96 6.43 -6.82 8.80
C LEU A 96 5.31 -7.34 9.72
N PHE A 97 4.21 -7.81 9.12
CA PHE A 97 3.09 -8.36 9.85
C PHE A 97 3.48 -9.65 10.60
N VAL A 98 4.11 -10.60 9.90
CA VAL A 98 4.57 -11.86 10.52
C VAL A 98 5.67 -11.60 11.55
N GLY A 99 6.55 -10.64 11.30
CA GLY A 99 7.56 -10.18 12.26
C GLY A 99 6.94 -9.63 13.54
N GLY A 100 5.85 -8.87 13.43
CA GLY A 100 5.06 -8.42 14.59
C GLY A 100 4.49 -9.58 15.41
N ILE A 101 3.94 -10.62 14.75
CA ILE A 101 3.47 -11.85 15.41
C ILE A 101 4.64 -12.54 16.14
N LEU A 102 5.78 -12.66 15.48
CA LEU A 102 6.98 -13.30 16.04
C LEU A 102 7.46 -12.54 17.28
N ILE A 103 7.60 -11.21 17.19
CA ILE A 103 7.99 -10.35 18.30
C ILE A 103 7.00 -10.50 19.47
N GLY A 104 5.70 -10.45 19.20
CA GLY A 104 4.67 -10.68 20.22
C GLY A 104 4.82 -12.04 20.89
N SER A 105 5.05 -13.11 20.12
CA SER A 105 5.25 -14.46 20.67
C SER A 105 6.51 -14.61 21.53
N LEU A 106 7.55 -13.81 21.27
CA LEU A 106 8.83 -13.88 21.96
C LEU A 106 8.90 -12.97 23.21
N PHE A 107 8.20 -11.84 23.20
CA PHE A 107 8.41 -10.75 24.16
C PHE A 107 7.15 -10.28 24.90
N ALA A 108 5.93 -10.62 24.48
CA ALA A 108 4.71 -10.03 25.07
C ALA A 108 4.54 -10.26 26.58
N LEU A 109 5.16 -11.30 27.15
CA LEU A 109 5.10 -11.62 28.58
C LEU A 109 6.41 -11.32 29.32
N LYS A 110 7.34 -10.59 28.69
CA LYS A 110 8.65 -10.28 29.26
C LYS A 110 8.73 -8.80 29.56
N GLU A 111 8.92 -8.46 30.84
CA GLU A 111 9.24 -7.09 31.24
C GLU A 111 10.75 -6.96 31.44
N ASN A 112 11.39 -6.01 30.76
CA ASN A 112 12.80 -5.68 30.96
C ASN A 112 13.08 -4.23 30.54
N ASN A 113 12.91 -3.29 31.47
CA ASN A 113 13.06 -1.86 31.21
C ASN A 113 14.46 -1.50 30.68
N LYS A 114 15.53 -2.12 31.20
CA LYS A 114 16.90 -1.82 30.75
C LYS A 114 17.09 -2.19 29.28
N LEU A 115 16.74 -3.43 28.92
CA LEU A 115 16.82 -3.89 27.53
C LEU A 115 15.90 -3.06 26.63
N GLY A 116 14.66 -2.82 27.07
CA GLY A 116 13.69 -2.02 26.35
C GLY A 116 14.20 -0.60 26.05
N SER A 117 14.76 0.11 27.04
CA SER A 117 15.34 1.45 26.84
C SER A 117 16.56 1.43 25.91
N ILE A 118 17.41 0.41 25.97
CA ILE A 118 18.54 0.24 25.04
C ILE A 118 18.03 0.05 23.61
N LEU A 119 17.04 -0.82 23.42
CA LEU A 119 16.43 -1.05 22.11
C LEU A 119 15.71 0.21 21.59
N LEU A 120 15.02 0.95 22.46
CA LEU A 120 14.38 2.21 22.08
C LEU A 120 15.42 3.22 21.59
N LEU A 121 16.52 3.41 22.32
CA LEU A 121 17.60 4.29 21.91
C LEU A 121 18.20 3.84 20.56
N LEU A 122 18.44 2.55 20.39
CA LEU A 122 18.96 1.99 19.14
C LEU A 122 18.01 2.24 17.96
N ALA A 123 16.70 2.03 18.15
CA ALA A 123 15.71 2.32 17.12
C ALA A 123 15.69 3.82 16.77
N LEU A 124 15.72 4.70 17.77
CA LEU A 124 15.78 6.15 17.55
C LEU A 124 17.04 6.55 16.76
N ILE A 125 18.20 5.98 17.10
CA ILE A 125 19.43 6.20 16.33
C ILE A 125 19.23 5.79 14.87
N ILE A 126 18.69 4.59 14.60
CA ILE A 126 18.44 4.12 13.23
C ILE A 126 17.56 5.12 12.45
N PHE A 127 16.50 5.67 13.05
CA PHE A 127 15.62 6.62 12.39
C PHE A 127 16.19 8.03 12.24
N LEU A 128 17.17 8.42 13.06
CA LEU A 128 17.86 9.71 12.96
C LEU A 128 19.02 9.70 11.94
N LEU A 129 19.50 8.52 11.53
CA LEU A 129 20.55 8.42 10.51
C LEU A 129 19.99 8.79 9.13
N PRO A 130 20.61 9.74 8.40
CA PRO A 130 20.23 10.09 7.04
C PRO A 130 20.75 9.04 6.05
N LEU A 131 20.16 7.84 6.06
CA LEU A 131 20.61 6.70 5.24
C LEU A 131 20.20 6.84 3.76
N SER A 132 19.34 7.79 3.43
CA SER A 132 18.86 8.02 2.07
C SER A 132 18.60 9.49 1.81
N GLU A 133 18.99 9.95 0.64
CA GLU A 133 18.68 11.27 0.10
C GLU A 133 17.90 11.12 -1.22
N GLY A 134 17.16 12.16 -1.62
CA GLY A 134 16.42 12.17 -2.89
C GLY A 134 15.04 11.52 -2.81
N ASP A 135 14.69 10.73 -3.83
CA ASP A 135 13.37 10.10 -3.95
C ASP A 135 13.16 9.00 -2.89
N LEU A 136 11.92 8.88 -2.41
CA LEU A 136 11.53 7.90 -1.38
C LEU A 136 11.80 6.44 -1.79
N ILE A 137 12.02 6.15 -3.08
CA ILE A 137 12.45 4.84 -3.56
C ILE A 137 13.72 4.33 -2.84
N HIS A 138 14.62 5.24 -2.46
CA HIS A 138 15.86 4.90 -1.76
C HIS A 138 15.66 4.45 -0.31
N ILE A 139 14.51 4.78 0.30
CA ILE A 139 14.12 4.28 1.64
C ILE A 139 13.58 2.86 1.55
N ILE A 140 12.84 2.56 0.48
CA ILE A 140 12.06 1.31 0.33
C ILE A 140 12.78 0.23 -0.51
N SER A 141 14.01 0.48 -0.94
CA SER A 141 14.83 -0.46 -1.72
C SER A 141 16.16 -0.75 -1.03
N GLY A 142 16.83 -1.81 -1.49
CA GLY A 142 18.17 -2.20 -1.05
C GLY A 142 18.32 -2.39 0.45
N SER A 143 19.51 -2.04 0.95
CA SER A 143 19.90 -2.14 2.36
C SER A 143 19.09 -1.21 3.27
N ASN A 144 18.75 -0.01 2.80
CA ASN A 144 18.02 1.00 3.57
C ASN A 144 16.68 0.45 4.06
N ARG A 145 15.95 -0.24 3.18
CA ARG A 145 14.71 -0.90 3.58
C ARG A 145 14.90 -1.89 4.72
N ILE A 146 15.97 -2.68 4.68
CA ILE A 146 16.25 -3.68 5.72
C ILE A 146 16.60 -3.00 7.03
N ILE A 147 17.42 -1.95 6.99
CA ILE A 147 17.80 -1.17 8.17
C ILE A 147 16.57 -0.52 8.80
N TYR A 148 15.73 0.17 8.02
CA TYR A 148 14.51 0.81 8.55
C TYR A 148 13.49 -0.23 9.04
N SER A 149 13.33 -1.36 8.37
CA SER A 149 12.44 -2.44 8.83
C SER A 149 12.94 -3.07 10.13
N ALA A 150 14.26 -3.24 10.28
CA ALA A 150 14.86 -3.67 11.53
C ALA A 150 14.63 -2.63 12.64
N GLY A 151 14.76 -1.34 12.32
CA GLY A 151 14.38 -0.24 13.22
C GLY A 151 12.94 -0.35 13.72
N CYS A 152 11.98 -0.64 12.83
CA CYS A 152 10.60 -0.90 13.21
C CYS A 152 10.46 -2.09 14.17
N PHE A 153 11.11 -3.22 13.88
CA PHE A 153 11.08 -4.40 14.76
C PHE A 153 11.69 -4.13 16.14
N ILE A 154 12.83 -3.44 16.18
CA ILE A 154 13.50 -3.05 17.43
C ILE A 154 12.60 -2.11 18.24
N LEU A 155 11.97 -1.14 17.58
CA LEU A 155 11.05 -0.20 18.22
C LEU A 155 9.84 -0.94 18.83
N THR A 156 9.21 -1.83 18.08
CA THR A 156 8.09 -2.64 18.59
C THR A 156 8.51 -3.51 19.77
N ALA A 157 9.66 -4.17 19.68
CA ALA A 157 10.18 -4.98 20.79
C ALA A 157 10.50 -4.12 22.03
N ALA A 158 11.02 -2.91 21.84
CA ALA A 158 11.28 -1.97 22.94
C ALA A 158 9.99 -1.62 23.70
N PHE A 159 8.93 -1.25 22.99
CA PHE A 159 7.64 -0.90 23.62
C PHE A 159 6.97 -2.08 24.36
N LEU A 160 7.21 -3.33 23.92
CA LEU A 160 6.72 -4.51 24.65
C LEU A 160 7.51 -4.80 25.93
N LEU A 161 8.80 -4.45 25.97
CA LEU A 161 9.68 -4.73 27.10
C LEU A 161 9.64 -3.64 28.18
N ILE A 162 9.31 -2.40 27.81
CA ILE A 162 9.28 -1.26 28.73
C ILE A 162 7.96 -1.24 29.49
N LYS A 163 8.06 -1.27 30.82
CA LYS A 163 6.98 -0.92 31.73
C LYS A 163 6.96 0.59 31.93
N PHE A 164 5.99 1.25 31.29
CA PHE A 164 5.82 2.68 31.44
C PHE A 164 5.19 3.06 32.80
N PRO A 165 5.62 4.16 33.41
CA PRO A 165 4.95 4.70 34.58
C PRO A 165 3.50 5.07 34.26
N ASN A 166 2.58 4.75 35.17
CA ASN A 166 1.14 4.97 34.97
C ASN A 166 0.74 6.43 35.21
N PHE A 167 1.07 7.30 34.26
CA PHE A 167 0.60 8.68 34.24
C PHE A 167 -0.79 8.74 33.60
N LYS A 168 -1.84 8.81 34.43
CA LYS A 168 -3.26 8.76 33.99
C LYS A 168 -3.57 9.66 32.79
N TRP A 169 -3.16 10.92 32.85
CA TRP A 169 -3.29 11.92 31.79
C TRP A 169 -2.56 11.57 30.49
N VAL A 170 -1.31 11.10 30.56
CA VAL A 170 -0.57 10.65 29.37
C VAL A 170 -1.24 9.43 28.74
N ASN A 171 -1.62 8.46 29.58
CA ASN A 171 -2.34 7.25 29.14
C ASN A 171 -3.66 7.62 28.46
N LEU A 172 -4.43 8.53 29.06
CA LEU A 172 -5.69 9.02 28.48
C LEU A 172 -5.48 9.64 27.09
N ILE A 173 -4.44 10.44 26.90
CA ILE A 173 -4.14 11.08 25.61
C ILE A 173 -3.71 10.04 24.58
N LEU A 174 -2.75 9.18 24.91
CA LEU A 174 -2.22 8.17 24.00
C LEU A 174 -3.28 7.13 23.61
N GLU A 175 -4.11 6.70 24.57
CA GLU A 175 -5.23 5.80 24.32
C GLU A 175 -6.25 6.44 23.37
N ARG A 176 -6.63 7.71 23.61
CA ARG A 176 -7.52 8.44 22.71
C ARG A 176 -6.94 8.60 21.30
N LEU A 177 -5.65 8.91 21.19
CA LEU A 177 -4.97 8.97 19.88
C LEU A 177 -4.96 7.61 19.18
N GLY A 178 -4.77 6.52 19.94
CA GLY A 178 -4.88 5.15 19.44
C GLY A 178 -6.27 4.83 18.91
N HIS A 179 -7.32 5.18 19.67
CA HIS A 179 -8.71 4.97 19.27
C HIS A 179 -9.08 5.70 17.98
N ILE A 180 -8.67 6.97 17.82
CA ILE A 180 -9.00 7.76 16.62
C ILE A 180 -8.05 7.51 15.44
N SER A 181 -7.05 6.62 15.58
CA SER A 181 -5.96 6.47 14.60
C SER A 181 -6.44 6.05 13.21
N TYR A 182 -7.46 5.19 13.13
CA TYR A 182 -8.07 4.77 11.86
C TYR A 182 -8.75 5.94 11.14
N SER A 183 -9.59 6.68 11.87
CA SER A 183 -10.23 7.90 11.37
C SER A 183 -9.19 8.95 10.94
N LEU A 184 -8.11 9.14 11.72
CA LEU A 184 -6.99 10.01 11.41
C LEU A 184 -6.31 9.61 10.10
N TYR A 185 -6.05 8.32 9.93
CA TYR A 185 -5.43 7.78 8.72
C TYR A 185 -6.25 8.11 7.46
N LEU A 186 -7.57 8.02 7.51
CA LEU A 186 -8.44 8.27 6.35
C LEU A 186 -8.69 9.75 6.07
N ILE A 187 -8.78 10.58 7.12
CA ILE A 187 -9.25 11.98 7.00
C ILE A 187 -8.10 12.92 6.65
N HIS A 188 -6.87 12.64 7.09
CA HIS A 188 -5.75 13.57 6.90
C HIS A 188 -5.50 13.99 5.44
N PRO A 189 -5.60 13.12 4.41
CA PRO A 189 -5.39 13.57 3.02
C PRO A 189 -6.53 14.47 2.58
N ILE A 190 -7.77 14.17 2.98
CA ILE A 190 -8.96 14.95 2.61
C ILE A 190 -8.85 16.37 3.17
N VAL A 191 -8.49 16.49 4.44
CA VAL A 191 -8.27 17.78 5.11
C VAL A 191 -7.13 18.54 4.45
N TYR A 192 -6.00 17.87 4.21
CA TYR A 192 -4.87 18.49 3.53
C TYR A 192 -5.25 19.07 2.17
N TRP A 193 -5.88 18.28 1.29
CA TRP A 193 -6.28 18.74 -0.04
C TRP A 193 -7.34 19.85 -0.01
N PHE A 194 -8.28 19.76 0.94
CA PHE A 194 -9.29 20.79 1.12
C PHE A 194 -8.66 22.13 1.56
N LEU A 195 -7.81 22.11 2.58
CA LEU A 195 -7.13 23.31 3.05
C LEU A 195 -6.15 23.85 2.01
N ALA A 196 -5.41 22.99 1.31
CA ALA A 196 -4.48 23.38 0.25
C ALA A 196 -5.17 24.08 -0.92
N LYS A 197 -6.44 23.72 -1.20
CA LYS A 197 -7.25 24.38 -2.22
C LYS A 197 -7.78 25.75 -1.74
N GLN A 198 -8.12 25.86 -0.44
CA GLN A 198 -8.74 27.05 0.12
C GLN A 198 -7.71 28.11 0.53
N LEU A 199 -6.56 27.68 1.01
CA LEU A 199 -5.45 28.50 1.46
C LEU A 199 -4.37 28.43 0.38
N ASN A 200 -4.10 29.56 -0.27
CA ASN A 200 -3.03 29.64 -1.26
C ASN A 200 -1.70 29.33 -0.54
N ILE A 201 -1.11 28.16 -0.83
CA ILE A 201 -0.05 27.49 -0.03
C ILE A 201 1.23 28.32 0.11
N ALA A 202 1.32 29.45 -0.60
CA ALA A 202 2.54 30.22 -0.80
C ALA A 202 3.09 30.97 0.43
N GLU A 203 2.31 31.23 1.49
CA GLU A 203 2.73 32.25 2.47
C GLU A 203 3.18 31.74 3.86
N ASN A 204 2.83 30.53 4.31
CA ASN A 204 3.42 29.98 5.55
C ASN A 204 3.23 28.46 5.72
N SER A 205 4.26 27.67 5.41
CA SER A 205 4.20 26.19 5.44
C SER A 205 3.95 25.61 6.83
N TYR A 206 4.48 26.23 7.90
CA TYR A 206 4.31 25.75 9.27
C TYR A 206 2.92 26.03 9.84
N SER A 207 2.37 27.22 9.61
CA SER A 207 1.01 27.56 10.03
C SER A 207 -0.02 26.69 9.31
N PHE A 208 0.17 26.45 8.01
CA PHE A 208 -0.65 25.53 7.24
C PHE A 208 -0.61 24.11 7.80
N LEU A 209 0.60 23.57 8.05
CA LEU A 209 0.77 22.23 8.60
C LEU A 209 0.11 22.10 9.98
N SER A 210 0.32 23.08 10.85
CA SER A 210 -0.26 23.09 12.20
C SER A 210 -1.79 23.11 12.14
N LEU A 211 -2.36 23.94 11.28
CA LEU A 211 -3.81 24.00 11.06
C LEU A 211 -4.35 22.68 10.50
N ALA A 212 -3.67 22.08 9.52
CA ALA A 212 -4.05 20.81 8.94
C ALA A 212 -4.06 19.67 9.97
N VAL A 213 -3.04 19.61 10.84
CA VAL A 213 -2.97 18.64 11.94
C VAL A 213 -4.11 18.84 12.93
N ILE A 214 -4.35 20.07 13.38
CA ILE A 214 -5.42 20.38 14.35
C ILE A 214 -6.79 20.01 13.77
N ILE A 215 -7.10 20.43 12.55
CA ILE A 215 -8.39 20.13 11.90
C ILE A 215 -8.54 18.62 11.69
N THR A 216 -7.47 17.94 11.27
CA THR A 216 -7.49 16.48 11.11
C THR A 216 -7.79 15.80 12.45
N LEU A 217 -7.13 16.17 13.55
CA LEU A 217 -7.37 15.57 14.86
C LEU A 217 -8.81 15.79 15.33
N VAL A 218 -9.34 17.00 15.19
CA VAL A 218 -10.72 17.33 15.57
C VAL A 218 -11.73 16.53 14.74
N LEU A 219 -11.59 16.52 13.41
CA LEU A 219 -12.50 15.78 12.54
C LEU A 219 -12.40 14.27 12.77
N SER A 220 -11.20 13.75 13.02
CA SER A 220 -11.00 12.32 13.31
C SER A 220 -11.65 11.92 14.62
N TYR A 221 -11.58 12.78 15.64
CA TYR A 221 -12.32 12.58 16.88
C TYR A 221 -13.83 12.56 16.64
N VAL A 222 -14.37 13.52 15.89
CA VAL A 222 -15.80 13.56 15.55
C VAL A 222 -16.21 12.29 14.77
N VAL A 223 -15.45 11.90 13.75
CA VAL A 223 -15.78 10.72 12.94
C VAL A 223 -15.74 9.44 13.79
N TYR A 224 -14.73 9.29 14.63
CA TYR A 224 -14.63 8.15 15.52
C TYR A 224 -15.86 8.01 16.43
N PHE A 225 -16.21 9.06 17.18
CA PHE A 225 -17.28 8.98 18.19
C PHE A 225 -18.69 8.95 17.59
N TYR A 226 -18.92 9.58 16.43
CA TYR A 226 -20.25 9.64 15.83
C TYR A 226 -20.52 8.54 14.82
N PHE A 227 -19.50 8.06 14.11
CA PHE A 227 -19.68 7.06 13.06
C PHE A 227 -19.02 5.74 13.45
N GLU A 228 -17.71 5.74 13.70
CA GLU A 228 -16.93 4.50 13.87
C GLU A 228 -17.44 3.64 15.01
N THR A 229 -17.61 4.21 16.20
CA THR A 229 -18.13 3.51 17.39
C THR A 229 -19.52 2.92 17.16
N ARG A 230 -20.41 3.65 16.49
CA ARG A 230 -21.78 3.16 16.19
C ARG A 230 -21.77 1.96 15.26
N PHE A 231 -20.94 1.99 14.21
CA PHE A 231 -20.80 0.86 13.29
C PHE A 231 -20.14 -0.35 13.96
N ILE A 232 -19.16 -0.14 14.85
CA ILE A 232 -18.56 -1.20 15.67
C ILE A 232 -19.63 -1.85 16.56
N GLU A 233 -20.48 -1.05 17.22
CA GLU A 233 -21.56 -1.56 18.05
C GLU A 233 -22.59 -2.37 17.25
N TYR A 234 -22.97 -1.91 16.06
CA TYR A 234 -23.84 -2.68 15.17
C TYR A 234 -23.21 -4.02 14.76
N GLY A 235 -21.92 -4.02 14.42
CA GLY A 235 -21.19 -5.25 14.09
C GLY A 235 -21.13 -6.23 15.28
N ARG A 236 -20.94 -5.73 16.50
CA ARG A 236 -20.94 -6.56 17.72
C ARG A 236 -22.31 -7.22 17.95
N LYS A 237 -23.40 -6.45 17.86
CA LYS A 237 -24.77 -6.97 17.99
C LYS A 237 -25.07 -8.06 16.95
N PHE A 238 -24.63 -7.88 15.71
CA PHE A 238 -24.85 -8.85 14.64
C PHE A 238 -24.11 -10.18 14.87
N ARG A 239 -22.94 -10.13 15.53
CA ARG A 239 -22.15 -11.33 15.89
C ARG A 239 -22.81 -12.14 16.99
N GLU A 240 -23.33 -11.49 18.02
CA GLU A 240 -23.98 -12.15 19.17
C GLU A 240 -25.25 -12.91 18.76
N VAL A 241 -25.92 -12.49 17.69
CA VAL A 241 -27.14 -13.14 17.18
C VAL A 241 -26.86 -14.36 16.29
N ASN A 242 -25.67 -14.52 15.69
CA ASN A 242 -25.47 -15.43 14.55
C ASN A 242 -24.38 -16.52 14.70
N PHE A 243 -23.70 -16.67 15.83
CA PHE A 243 -22.59 -17.65 15.95
C PHE A 243 -22.83 -18.78 16.97
N SER A 244 -23.67 -19.76 16.58
CA SER A 244 -23.64 -21.14 17.09
C SER A 244 -23.08 -22.11 16.02
N ILE A 245 -21.98 -21.74 15.36
CA ILE A 245 -21.38 -22.62 14.35
C ILE A 245 -20.54 -23.68 15.07
N SER A 246 -21.05 -24.93 15.06
CA SER A 246 -20.35 -26.11 15.57
C SER A 246 -19.01 -26.27 14.85
N SER A 247 -17.93 -25.97 15.55
CA SER A 247 -16.57 -26.16 15.08
C SER A 247 -16.22 -27.65 15.07
N ASN A 248 -16.00 -28.24 13.88
CA ASN A 248 -14.77 -29.02 13.61
C ASN A 248 -14.67 -29.78 12.28
N LEU A 249 -15.70 -29.88 11.43
CA LEU A 249 -15.60 -30.77 10.24
C LEU A 249 -15.45 -30.07 8.87
N TYR A 250 -16.01 -28.88 8.68
CA TYR A 250 -16.09 -28.25 7.34
C TYR A 250 -15.09 -27.12 7.08
N LEU A 251 -14.39 -26.61 8.10
CA LEU A 251 -13.49 -25.46 7.94
C LEU A 251 -12.22 -25.79 7.15
N LYS A 252 -11.67 -27.00 7.30
CA LYS A 252 -10.46 -27.42 6.60
C LYS A 252 -10.64 -27.50 5.07
N PRO A 253 -11.64 -28.21 4.53
CA PRO A 253 -11.84 -28.25 3.08
C PRO A 253 -12.18 -26.87 2.51
N LEU A 254 -12.96 -26.05 3.24
CA LEU A 254 -13.28 -24.69 2.81
C LEU A 254 -12.03 -23.81 2.67
N VAL A 255 -11.13 -23.82 3.65
CA VAL A 255 -9.87 -23.07 3.59
C VAL A 255 -9.00 -23.57 2.44
N THR A 256 -8.90 -24.89 2.23
CA THR A 256 -8.14 -25.46 1.11
C THR A 256 -8.73 -25.04 -0.25
N ILE A 257 -10.06 -25.04 -0.39
CA ILE A 257 -10.74 -24.59 -1.62
C ILE A 257 -10.52 -23.10 -1.84
N ILE A 258 -10.62 -22.27 -0.81
CA ILE A 258 -10.39 -20.82 -0.91
C ILE A 258 -8.95 -20.54 -1.33
N VAL A 259 -7.96 -21.16 -0.67
CA VAL A 259 -6.54 -20.99 -1.01
C VAL A 259 -6.25 -21.49 -2.42
N GLY A 260 -6.78 -22.66 -2.80
CA GLY A 260 -6.65 -23.21 -4.15
C GLY A 260 -7.25 -22.30 -5.22
N THR A 261 -8.43 -21.74 -4.96
CA THR A 261 -9.10 -20.81 -5.87
C THR A 261 -8.31 -19.52 -6.03
N ILE A 262 -7.78 -18.95 -4.93
CA ILE A 262 -6.92 -17.76 -4.98
C ILE A 262 -5.66 -18.03 -5.82
N LEU A 263 -5.00 -19.18 -5.63
CA LEU A 263 -3.81 -19.56 -6.40
C LEU A 263 -4.12 -19.73 -7.89
N ILE A 264 -5.23 -20.37 -8.25
CA ILE A 264 -5.67 -20.52 -9.65
C ILE A 264 -5.96 -19.15 -10.27
N LEU A 265 -6.66 -18.27 -9.56
CA LEU A 265 -6.95 -16.92 -10.05
C LEU A 265 -5.67 -16.08 -10.24
N GLN A 266 -4.71 -16.19 -9.33
CA GLN A 266 -3.42 -15.51 -9.48
C GLN A 266 -2.60 -16.07 -10.64
N ALA A 267 -2.59 -17.38 -10.84
CA ALA A 267 -1.93 -18.02 -11.99
C ALA A 267 -2.56 -17.57 -13.32
N ASN A 268 -3.90 -17.55 -13.40
CA ASN A 268 -4.61 -17.06 -14.59
C ASN A 268 -4.31 -15.59 -14.88
N LYS A 269 -4.29 -14.75 -13.83
CA LYS A 269 -3.93 -13.33 -13.99
C LYS A 269 -2.49 -13.16 -14.51
N ARG A 270 -1.55 -13.95 -14.00
CA ARG A 270 -0.16 -13.96 -14.50
C ARG A 270 -0.10 -14.38 -15.96
N ASN A 271 -0.84 -15.42 -16.36
CA ASN A 271 -0.88 -15.89 -17.74
C ASN A 271 -1.44 -14.82 -18.70
N ILE A 272 -2.51 -14.12 -18.31
CA ILE A 272 -3.06 -13.01 -19.09
C ILE A 272 -2.04 -11.87 -19.23
N GLN A 273 -1.26 -11.59 -18.19
CA GLN A 273 -0.22 -10.56 -18.26
C GLN A 273 0.94 -10.98 -19.18
N LEU A 274 1.33 -12.25 -19.15
CA LEU A 274 2.36 -12.80 -20.04
C LEU A 274 1.89 -12.76 -21.51
N ASP A 275 0.67 -13.19 -21.80
CA ASP A 275 0.08 -13.13 -23.15
C ASP A 275 0.01 -11.68 -23.67
N LYS A 276 -0.38 -10.71 -22.83
CA LYS A 276 -0.34 -9.29 -23.21
C LYS A 276 1.07 -8.82 -23.53
N LYS A 277 2.08 -9.22 -22.73
CA LYS A 277 3.48 -8.83 -22.94
C LYS A 277 4.04 -9.45 -24.23
N GLU A 278 3.73 -10.71 -24.49
CA GLU A 278 4.14 -11.43 -25.71
C GLU A 278 3.50 -10.80 -26.95
N LYS A 279 2.19 -10.54 -26.94
CA LYS A 279 1.50 -9.82 -28.02
C LYS A 279 2.08 -8.44 -28.26
N GLN A 280 2.45 -7.72 -27.20
CA GLN A 280 3.09 -6.41 -27.33
C GLN A 280 4.49 -6.52 -27.95
N GLN A 281 5.29 -7.53 -27.58
CA GLN A 281 6.59 -7.79 -28.19
C GLN A 281 6.49 -8.21 -29.65
N ILE A 282 5.54 -9.09 -30.01
CA ILE A 282 5.28 -9.48 -31.39
C ILE A 282 4.85 -8.28 -32.23
N MET A 283 3.98 -7.41 -31.69
CA MET A 283 3.60 -6.17 -32.37
C MET A 283 4.80 -5.23 -32.56
N MET A 284 5.69 -5.11 -31.57
CA MET A 284 6.93 -4.31 -31.68
C MET A 284 7.87 -4.87 -32.77
N LEU A 285 8.04 -6.19 -32.83
CA LEU A 285 8.88 -6.85 -33.85
C LEU A 285 8.28 -6.72 -35.25
N LYS A 286 6.95 -6.86 -35.39
CA LYS A 286 6.25 -6.76 -36.68
C LYS A 286 6.19 -5.34 -37.24
N THR A 287 6.19 -4.31 -36.39
CA THR A 287 6.05 -2.92 -36.85
C THR A 287 7.35 -2.36 -37.42
N GLY A 288 8.53 -2.95 -37.15
CA GLY A 288 9.82 -2.59 -37.76
C GLY A 288 10.22 -1.11 -37.63
N SER A 289 9.47 -0.36 -36.83
CA SER A 289 9.44 1.10 -36.79
C SER A 289 10.15 1.57 -35.54
N GLU A 290 11.01 2.58 -35.65
CA GLU A 290 11.69 3.18 -34.50
C GLU A 290 10.71 3.66 -33.42
N TYR A 291 9.50 4.03 -33.82
CA TYR A 291 8.41 4.45 -32.95
C TYR A 291 7.83 3.31 -32.10
N SER A 292 8.08 2.05 -32.45
CA SER A 292 7.66 0.89 -31.65
C SER A 292 8.27 0.89 -30.24
N LYS A 293 9.48 1.45 -30.09
CA LYS A 293 10.16 1.64 -28.79
C LYS A 293 9.36 2.54 -27.84
N LEU A 294 8.56 3.47 -28.37
CA LEU A 294 7.69 4.34 -27.57
C LEU A 294 6.55 3.59 -26.90
N LEU A 295 6.10 2.47 -27.46
CA LEU A 295 5.05 1.65 -26.83
C LEU A 295 5.51 1.02 -25.50
N ALA A 296 6.82 0.89 -25.28
CA ALA A 296 7.40 0.44 -24.01
C ALA A 296 7.60 1.60 -23.01
N GLN A 297 7.58 2.84 -23.47
CA GLN A 297 7.82 4.02 -22.64
C GLN A 297 6.52 4.54 -22.01
N ARG A 298 6.65 5.30 -20.91
CA ARG A 298 5.51 6.00 -20.31
C ARG A 298 5.35 7.35 -21.02
N GLY A 299 4.21 7.56 -21.66
CA GLY A 299 3.89 8.85 -22.28
C GLY A 299 3.89 9.98 -21.24
N VAL A 300 4.34 11.16 -21.68
CA VAL A 300 4.35 12.41 -20.91
C VAL A 300 2.93 12.85 -20.59
N TYR A 301 2.00 12.55 -21.50
CA TYR A 301 0.57 12.76 -21.33
C TYR A 301 -0.21 11.58 -21.91
N SER A 302 -1.34 11.25 -21.31
CA SER A 302 -2.23 10.22 -21.81
C SER A 302 -3.67 10.57 -21.48
N ASP A 303 -4.54 10.58 -22.48
CA ASP A 303 -5.99 10.69 -22.31
C ASP A 303 -6.70 9.47 -22.94
N SER A 304 -7.99 9.60 -23.25
CA SER A 304 -8.79 8.55 -23.90
C SER A 304 -8.45 8.34 -25.38
N VAL A 305 -7.78 9.28 -26.04
CA VAL A 305 -7.57 9.32 -27.50
C VAL A 305 -6.10 9.21 -27.89
N TYR A 306 -5.19 9.81 -27.13
CA TYR A 306 -3.76 9.89 -27.43
C TYR A 306 -2.87 9.52 -26.23
N LYS A 307 -1.68 9.03 -26.55
CA LYS A 307 -0.49 9.10 -25.69
C LYS A 307 0.52 10.02 -26.35
N ILE A 308 1.01 10.99 -25.62
CA ILE A 308 2.05 11.91 -26.09
C ILE A 308 3.38 11.45 -25.52
N PHE A 309 4.40 11.35 -26.36
CA PHE A 309 5.76 11.01 -26.01
C PHE A 309 6.68 12.15 -26.41
N ILE A 310 7.76 12.35 -25.64
CA ILE A 310 8.91 13.12 -26.10
C ILE A 310 9.99 12.09 -26.39
N ALA A 311 10.32 11.95 -27.66
CA ALA A 311 11.21 10.91 -28.17
C ALA A 311 12.43 11.56 -28.83
N ASN A 312 13.57 10.88 -28.81
CA ASN A 312 14.76 11.32 -29.52
C ASN A 312 15.05 10.33 -30.64
N PHE A 313 14.91 10.78 -31.89
CA PHE A 313 15.24 10.02 -33.09
C PHE A 313 16.42 10.71 -33.77
N ASP A 314 17.51 9.97 -33.99
CA ASP A 314 18.73 10.47 -34.65
C ASP A 314 19.25 11.81 -34.12
N GLY A 315 19.15 12.04 -32.79
CA GLY A 315 19.62 13.25 -32.13
C GLY A 315 18.64 14.42 -32.14
N LYS A 316 17.45 14.28 -32.75
CA LYS A 316 16.37 15.28 -32.72
C LYS A 316 15.28 14.87 -31.74
N LYS A 317 14.94 15.80 -30.83
CA LYS A 317 13.80 15.65 -29.91
C LYS A 317 12.50 15.96 -30.64
N GLU A 318 11.62 14.98 -30.74
CA GLU A 318 10.30 15.10 -31.36
C GLU A 318 9.19 14.81 -30.35
N ILE A 319 8.05 15.49 -30.51
CA ILE A 319 6.84 15.19 -29.77
C ILE A 319 6.01 14.23 -30.63
N VAL A 320 5.84 13.00 -30.17
CA VAL A 320 5.12 11.95 -30.89
C VAL A 320 3.75 11.73 -30.28
N PHE A 321 2.72 11.79 -31.11
CA PHE A 321 1.34 11.52 -30.74
C PHE A 321 0.95 10.12 -31.18
N LEU A 322 0.78 9.21 -30.23
CA LEU A 322 0.38 7.84 -30.49
C LEU A 322 -1.11 7.68 -30.19
N LYS A 323 -1.89 7.53 -31.25
CA LYS A 323 -3.34 7.37 -31.22
C LYS A 323 -3.76 6.05 -30.56
N LYS A 324 -4.73 6.10 -29.65
CA LYS A 324 -5.39 4.93 -29.06
C LYS A 324 -6.62 4.57 -29.89
N GLY A 325 -6.54 3.50 -30.68
CA GLY A 325 -7.67 2.97 -31.45
C GLY A 325 -8.12 3.84 -32.63
N THR A 326 -9.32 3.59 -33.15
CA THR A 326 -9.97 4.32 -34.25
C THR A 326 -10.74 5.54 -33.73
N LEU A 327 -10.61 6.70 -34.39
CA LEU A 327 -11.36 7.92 -34.04
C LEU A 327 -12.80 7.76 -34.51
N THR A 328 -13.76 8.19 -33.69
CA THR A 328 -15.14 8.35 -34.18
C THR A 328 -15.23 9.59 -35.08
N ASP A 329 -16.19 9.62 -35.99
CA ASP A 329 -16.36 10.72 -36.97
C ASP A 329 -16.53 12.07 -36.26
N MET A 330 -17.25 12.09 -35.14
CA MET A 330 -17.43 13.27 -34.29
C MET A 330 -16.12 13.79 -33.68
N GLN A 331 -15.12 12.93 -33.46
CA GLN A 331 -13.80 13.31 -32.96
C GLN A 331 -12.89 13.82 -34.09
N GLN A 332 -13.12 13.40 -35.34
CA GLN A 332 -12.41 13.92 -36.51
C GLN A 332 -12.82 15.36 -36.83
N GLU A 333 -14.08 15.72 -36.56
CA GLU A 333 -14.63 17.06 -36.81
C GLU A 333 -14.34 18.08 -35.70
N SER A 334 -13.85 17.64 -34.53
CA SER A 334 -13.63 18.52 -33.39
C SER A 334 -12.38 19.39 -33.53
N LYS A 335 -12.58 20.66 -33.87
CA LYS A 335 -11.53 21.70 -33.99
C LYS A 335 -10.68 21.89 -32.73
N PHE A 336 -11.18 21.50 -31.55
CA PHE A 336 -10.44 21.60 -30.28
C PHE A 336 -9.26 20.63 -30.19
N PHE A 337 -9.24 19.55 -30.98
CA PHE A 337 -8.18 18.54 -30.93
C PHE A 337 -7.12 18.69 -32.03
N VAL A 338 -7.36 19.53 -33.04
CA VAL A 338 -6.51 19.67 -34.24
C VAL A 338 -5.35 20.68 -34.03
N HIS A 339 -5.35 21.45 -32.94
CA HIS A 339 -4.40 22.56 -32.71
C HIS A 339 -3.15 22.22 -31.89
N LEU A 340 -2.66 20.98 -31.93
CA LEU A 340 -1.31 20.65 -31.44
C LEU A 340 -0.46 20.06 -32.57
N TYR A 341 -0.22 20.88 -33.61
CA TYR A 341 0.88 20.67 -34.55
C TYR A 341 2.03 21.65 -34.23
N PRO A 342 3.28 21.22 -34.39
CA PRO A 342 4.44 21.97 -33.94
C PRO A 342 4.57 23.29 -34.69
N LYS A 343 5.09 24.30 -33.98
CA LYS A 343 5.67 25.51 -34.56
C LYS A 343 6.69 25.11 -35.63
N ASN A 344 6.43 25.52 -36.88
CA ASN A 344 7.51 26.03 -37.70
C ASN A 344 7.92 27.40 -37.15
#